data_AF-A0A4Y2LK94-F1
#
_entry.id   AF-A0A4Y2LK94-F1
#
_cell.length_a   1.000
_cell.length_b   1.000
_cell.length_c   1.000
_cell.angle_alpha   90.00
_cell.angle_beta   90.00
_cell.angle_gamma   90.00
#
_symmetry.space_group_name_H-M   'P 1'
#
loop_
_entity.id
_entity.type
_entity.pdbx_description
1 polymer ?
#
loop_
_entity_poly.entity_id
_entity_poly.type
_entity_poly.pdbx_seq_one_letter_code
_entity_poly.pdbx_strand_id
1 'polypeptide(L)'
;MSSLYTICLDRIYGLLKEGMWKSCIPNPFSDLPTKVVNELMDISDDKKDYSKIGDVLVLLTSGRLTRLDRCPFNPKAEQDLIVSAIQKTGSICLRNLAPNPEELIFHFVRNIISWNPYLE
;
A
#
# COMPACT_ATOMS: atom_id res chain seq x y z
N MET A 1 23.35 -9.48 -15.05
CA MET A 1 22.15 -10.14 -15.62
C MET A 1 21.10 -10.21 -14.53
N SER A 2 19.93 -9.61 -14.73
CA SER A 2 18.81 -9.74 -13.79
C SER A 2 18.22 -11.14 -13.90
N SER A 3 17.89 -11.75 -12.76
CA SER A 3 17.18 -13.04 -12.76
C SER A 3 15.77 -12.89 -13.34
N LEU A 4 15.18 -13.98 -13.85
CA LEU A 4 13.77 -13.97 -14.30
C LEU A 4 12.85 -13.45 -13.19
N TYR A 5 13.13 -13.84 -11.95
CA TYR A 5 12.40 -13.38 -10.77
C TYR A 5 12.44 -11.86 -10.61
N THR A 6 13.63 -11.26 -10.69
CA THR A 6 13.79 -9.79 -10.61
C THR A 6 13.06 -9.08 -11.75
N ILE A 7 13.08 -9.64 -12.96
CA ILE A 7 12.36 -9.09 -14.12
C ILE A 7 10.83 -9.15 -13.88
N CYS A 8 10.34 -10.26 -13.33
CA CYS A 8 8.93 -10.41 -12.97
C CYS A 8 8.49 -9.40 -11.91
N LEU A 9 9.28 -9.22 -10.84
CA LEU A 9 8.99 -8.22 -9.81
C LEU A 9 8.93 -6.81 -10.41
N ASP A 10 9.89 -6.44 -11.25
CA ASP A 10 9.94 -5.11 -11.86
C ASP A 10 8.73 -4.86 -12.77
N ARG A 11 8.26 -5.90 -13.48
CA ARG A 11 7.06 -5.83 -14.32
C ARG A 11 5.79 -5.73 -13.49
N ILE A 12 5.66 -6.50 -12.40
CA ILE A 12 4.53 -6.40 -11.46
C ILE A 12 4.49 -4.99 -10.88
N TYR A 13 5.65 -4.44 -10.51
CA TYR A 13 5.75 -3.07 -10.02
C TYR A 13 5.31 -2.03 -11.06
N GLY A 14 5.70 -2.19 -12.33
CA GLY A 14 5.19 -1.34 -13.41
C GLY A 14 3.65 -1.34 -13.50
N LEU A 15 3.04 -2.52 -13.46
CA LEU A 15 1.58 -2.69 -13.49
C LEU A 15 0.88 -2.15 -12.22
N LEU A 16 1.56 -2.18 -11.07
CA LEU A 16 1.09 -1.56 -9.83
C LEU A 16 0.96 -0.04 -9.99
N LYS A 17 1.96 0.62 -10.58
CA LYS A 17 1.92 2.07 -10.87
C LYS A 17 0.83 2.44 -11.86
N GLU A 18 0.57 1.57 -12.85
CA GLU A 18 -0.56 1.73 -13.79
C GLU A 18 -1.93 1.54 -13.11
N GLY A 19 -1.95 1.02 -11.89
CA GLY A 19 -3.17 0.84 -11.10
C GLY A 19 -3.99 -0.38 -11.52
N MET A 20 -3.37 -1.39 -12.15
CA MET A 20 -4.04 -2.56 -12.72
C MET A 20 -4.94 -3.30 -11.72
N TRP A 21 -4.55 -3.32 -10.43
CA TRP A 21 -5.26 -4.05 -9.38
C TRP A 21 -6.01 -3.18 -8.36
N LYS A 22 -6.15 -1.88 -8.61
CA LYS A 22 -6.78 -0.92 -7.66
C LYS A 22 -8.25 -1.26 -7.32
N SER A 23 -8.92 -2.07 -8.12
CA SER A 23 -10.32 -2.50 -7.93
C SER A 23 -10.50 -4.01 -7.72
N CYS A 24 -9.41 -4.78 -7.67
CA CYS A 24 -9.50 -6.24 -7.52
C CYS A 24 -9.91 -6.62 -6.10
N ILE A 25 -11.01 -7.37 -6.00
CA ILE A 25 -11.53 -7.95 -4.77
C ILE A 25 -11.78 -9.45 -5.05
N PRO A 26 -11.13 -10.39 -4.34
CA PRO A 26 -10.17 -10.15 -3.26
C PRO A 26 -8.86 -9.54 -3.77
N ASN A 27 -8.10 -8.91 -2.86
CA ASN A 27 -6.81 -8.32 -3.19
C ASN A 27 -5.82 -9.44 -3.61
N PRO A 28 -5.27 -9.40 -4.84
CA PRO A 28 -4.47 -10.50 -5.40
C PRO A 28 -3.12 -10.71 -4.68
N PHE A 29 -2.65 -9.73 -3.92
CA PHE A 29 -1.41 -9.83 -3.15
C PHE A 29 -1.62 -10.53 -1.80
N SER A 30 -2.87 -10.79 -1.39
CA SER A 30 -3.20 -11.42 -0.11
C SER A 30 -2.81 -12.90 -0.06
N ASP A 31 -2.62 -13.55 -1.20
CA ASP A 31 -2.21 -14.96 -1.28
C ASP A 31 -0.71 -15.13 -1.58
N LEU A 32 0.02 -14.01 -1.76
CA LEU A 32 1.45 -14.06 -2.02
C LEU A 32 2.26 -14.26 -0.73
N PRO A 33 3.46 -14.88 -0.84
CA PRO A 33 4.40 -14.92 0.26
C PRO A 33 4.79 -13.52 0.74
N THR A 34 4.89 -13.32 2.05
CA THR A 34 5.27 -12.03 2.68
C THR A 34 6.58 -11.47 2.11
N LYS A 35 7.56 -12.35 1.86
CA LYS A 35 8.83 -12.00 1.20
C LYS A 35 8.63 -11.29 -0.15
N VAL A 36 7.73 -11.78 -0.99
CA VAL A 36 7.46 -11.19 -2.32
C VAL A 36 6.83 -9.81 -2.17
N VAL A 37 5.87 -9.68 -1.26
CA VAL A 37 5.17 -8.40 -1.01
C VAL A 37 6.13 -7.36 -0.43
N ASN A 38 7.03 -7.76 0.47
CA ASN A 38 8.09 -6.89 0.99
C ASN A 38 9.07 -6.48 -0.11
N GLU A 39 9.53 -7.40 -0.96
CA GLU A 39 10.43 -7.07 -2.06
C GLU A 39 9.78 -6.13 -3.09
N LEU A 40 8.47 -6.24 -3.34
CA LEU A 40 7.72 -5.27 -4.15
C LEU A 40 7.65 -3.89 -3.49
N MET A 41 7.55 -3.84 -2.16
CA MET A 41 7.58 -2.59 -1.41
C MET A 41 8.98 -1.96 -1.44
N ASP A 42 10.04 -2.76 -1.32
CA ASP A 42 11.43 -2.30 -1.36
C ASP A 42 11.78 -1.68 -2.72
N ILE A 43 11.27 -2.24 -3.82
CA ILE A 43 11.44 -1.66 -5.17
C ILE A 43 10.80 -0.26 -5.26
N SER A 44 9.70 -0.03 -4.52
CA SER A 44 9.04 1.28 -4.49
C SER A 44 9.87 2.34 -3.78
N ASP A 45 10.62 1.94 -2.75
CA ASP A 45 11.50 2.82 -1.97
C ASP A 45 12.80 3.14 -2.74
N ASP A 46 13.44 2.10 -3.31
CA ASP A 46 14.71 2.23 -4.04
C ASP A 46 14.61 3.14 -5.27
N LYS A 47 13.46 3.14 -5.97
CA LYS A 47 13.31 3.89 -7.21
C LYS A 47 13.20 5.40 -7.00
N LYS A 48 13.12 5.91 -5.75
CA LYS A 48 12.95 7.35 -5.37
C LYS A 48 11.84 8.10 -6.13
N ASP A 49 11.04 7.39 -6.91
CA ASP A 49 9.79 7.85 -7.42
C ASP A 49 8.89 7.89 -6.21
N TYR A 50 8.49 9.10 -5.80
CA TYR A 50 7.45 9.30 -4.80
C TYR A 50 6.20 8.54 -5.27
N SER A 51 6.14 7.29 -4.85
CA SER A 51 5.13 6.35 -5.28
C SER A 51 3.90 6.74 -4.53
N LYS A 52 2.91 7.26 -5.27
CA LYS A 52 1.67 7.71 -4.68
C LYS A 52 1.12 6.53 -3.86
N ILE A 53 0.63 6.78 -2.67
CA ILE A 53 0.06 5.78 -1.77
C ILE A 53 -0.96 4.90 -2.49
N GLY A 54 -1.67 5.44 -3.48
CA GLY A 54 -2.61 4.70 -4.32
C GLY A 54 -1.97 3.56 -5.12
N ASP A 55 -0.70 3.67 -5.50
CA ASP A 55 0.02 2.68 -6.30
C ASP A 55 0.47 1.49 -5.43
N VAL A 56 0.84 1.77 -4.17
CA VAL A 56 1.22 0.75 -3.18
C VAL A 56 0.06 0.32 -2.26
N LEU A 57 -1.13 0.91 -2.41
CA LEU A 57 -2.28 0.66 -1.54
C LEU A 57 -2.66 -0.82 -1.50
N VAL A 58 -2.60 -1.50 -2.65
CA VAL A 58 -2.89 -2.94 -2.74
C VAL A 58 -1.83 -3.79 -2.04
N LEU A 59 -0.59 -3.31 -1.92
CA LEU A 59 0.43 -3.97 -1.10
C LEU A 59 0.18 -3.71 0.38
N LEU A 60 -0.16 -2.48 0.76
CA LEU A 60 -0.48 -2.08 2.14
C LEU A 60 -1.68 -2.84 2.71
N THR A 61 -2.70 -3.06 1.88
CA THR A 61 -3.93 -3.77 2.26
C THR A 61 -3.88 -5.27 2.00
N SER A 62 -2.73 -5.82 1.59
CA SER A 62 -2.58 -7.27 1.33
C SER A 62 -2.60 -8.10 2.61
N GLY A 63 -2.32 -7.50 3.77
CA GLY A 63 -2.13 -8.23 5.02
C GLY A 63 -0.86 -9.10 5.05
N ARG A 64 0.12 -8.82 4.18
CA ARG A 64 1.35 -9.63 4.02
C ARG A 64 2.66 -8.87 4.25
N LEU A 65 2.61 -7.55 4.44
CA LEU A 65 3.81 -6.77 4.78
C LEU A 65 4.28 -7.09 6.19
N THR A 66 5.60 -7.16 6.39
CA THR A 66 6.16 -7.34 7.74
C THR A 66 6.67 -6.04 8.34
N ARG A 67 6.81 -4.98 7.53
CA ARG A 67 7.41 -3.70 7.92
C ARG A 67 6.72 -2.52 7.22
N LEU A 68 6.37 -1.48 7.99
CA LEU A 68 5.78 -0.23 7.50
C LEU A 68 6.75 0.95 7.44
N ASP A 69 7.94 0.81 8.02
CA ASP A 69 8.97 1.86 8.08
C ASP A 69 9.57 2.21 6.71
N ARG A 70 9.29 1.39 5.69
CA ARG A 70 9.75 1.54 4.31
C ARG A 70 8.72 2.19 3.38
N CYS A 71 7.72 2.87 3.94
CA CYS A 71 6.63 3.41 3.12
C CYS A 71 6.98 4.81 2.57
N PRO A 72 7.01 5.00 1.23
CA PRO A 72 7.55 6.23 0.64
C PRO A 72 6.54 7.39 0.51
N PHE A 73 5.30 7.26 1.02
CA PHE A 73 4.27 8.27 0.79
C PHE A 73 4.36 9.45 1.76
N ASN A 74 4.07 10.64 1.27
CA ASN A 74 3.99 11.85 2.09
C ASN A 74 2.55 12.05 2.54
N PRO A 75 2.22 11.80 3.82
CA PRO A 75 0.83 11.80 4.24
C PRO A 75 0.12 13.16 4.13
N LYS A 76 0.88 14.26 4.22
CA LYS A 76 0.34 15.62 4.04
C LYS A 76 0.09 15.95 2.57
N ALA A 77 0.93 15.44 1.66
CA ALA A 77 0.77 15.67 0.23
C ALA A 77 -0.29 14.76 -0.41
N GLU A 78 -0.63 13.65 0.26
CA GLU A 78 -1.44 12.57 -0.31
C GLU A 78 -2.73 12.30 0.47
N GLN A 79 -3.19 13.29 1.25
CA GLN A 79 -4.38 13.20 2.10
C GLN A 79 -5.61 12.74 1.32
N ASP A 80 -5.88 13.29 0.14
CA ASP A 80 -7.03 12.90 -0.69
C ASP A 80 -6.98 11.44 -1.11
N LEU A 81 -5.78 10.92 -1.39
CA LEU A 81 -5.57 9.52 -1.76
C LEU A 81 -5.79 8.62 -0.55
N ILE A 82 -5.31 9.01 0.64
CA ILE A 82 -5.55 8.30 1.90
C ILE A 82 -7.05 8.24 2.21
N VAL A 83 -7.77 9.37 2.10
CA VAL A 83 -9.22 9.43 2.30
C VAL A 83 -9.94 8.48 1.34
N SER A 84 -9.58 8.51 0.06
CA SER A 84 -10.17 7.63 -0.95
C SER A 84 -9.90 6.15 -0.67
N ALA A 85 -8.72 5.83 -0.12
CA ALA A 85 -8.33 4.48 0.24
C ALA A 85 -9.16 3.95 1.41
N ILE A 86 -9.25 4.72 2.51
CA ILE A 86 -10.04 4.35 3.70
C ILE A 86 -11.52 4.15 3.33
N GLN A 87 -12.08 5.03 2.50
CA GLN A 87 -13.47 4.90 2.04
C GLN A 87 -13.70 3.61 1.26
N LYS A 88 -12.75 3.21 0.40
CA LYS A 88 -12.85 1.98 -0.39
C LYS A 88 -12.76 0.71 0.46
N THR A 89 -11.98 0.73 1.53
CA THR A 89 -11.80 -0.46 2.37
C THR A 89 -12.88 -0.62 3.45
N GLY A 90 -13.93 0.21 3.42
CA GLY A 90 -15.14 0.02 4.23
C GLY A 90 -14.98 0.32 5.72
N SER A 91 -13.81 0.83 6.15
CA SER A 91 -13.56 1.19 7.54
C SER A 91 -14.13 2.57 7.85
N ILE A 92 -15.42 2.56 8.24
CA ILE A 92 -16.16 3.62 8.92
C ILE A 92 -16.39 4.88 8.06
N CYS A 93 -17.63 5.39 8.09
CA CYS A 93 -18.05 6.63 7.45
C CYS A 93 -17.11 7.81 7.75
N LEU A 94 -16.16 8.07 6.85
CA LEU A 94 -15.33 9.28 6.83
C LEU A 94 -16.11 10.58 6.54
N ARG A 95 -17.45 10.59 6.66
CA ARG A 95 -18.21 11.84 6.51
C ARG A 95 -17.93 12.84 7.64
N ASN A 96 -17.37 12.38 8.77
CA ASN A 96 -17.18 13.19 9.96
C ASN A 96 -15.73 13.25 10.47
N LEU A 97 -14.75 12.71 9.72
CA LEU A 97 -13.36 12.73 10.19
C LEU A 97 -12.77 14.12 9.96
N ALA A 98 -12.21 14.67 11.03
CA ALA A 98 -11.78 16.05 11.14
C ALA A 98 -10.86 16.47 9.98
N PRO A 99 -10.78 17.77 9.65
CA PRO A 99 -9.85 18.28 8.63
C PRO A 99 -8.37 18.07 8.98
N ASN A 100 -8.06 17.41 10.11
CA ASN A 100 -6.71 17.19 10.57
C ASN A 100 -6.07 15.98 9.84
N PRO A 101 -5.02 16.18 9.01
CA PRO A 101 -4.33 15.10 8.33
C PRO A 101 -3.74 14.06 9.28
N GLU A 102 -3.35 14.42 10.50
CA GLU A 102 -2.74 13.49 11.47
C GLU A 102 -3.70 12.39 11.92
N GLU A 103 -4.97 12.73 12.10
CA GLU A 103 -6.00 11.77 12.54
C GLU A 103 -6.34 10.77 11.43
N LEU A 104 -6.41 11.24 10.18
CA LEU A 104 -6.61 10.38 9.00
C LEU A 104 -5.48 9.36 8.83
N ILE A 105 -4.24 9.80 9.04
CA ILE A 105 -3.06 8.93 8.99
C ILE A 105 -3.13 7.89 10.08
N PHE A 106 -3.48 8.30 11.31
CA PHE A 106 -3.64 7.40 12.43
C PHE A 106 -4.65 6.29 12.13
N HIS A 107 -5.83 6.65 11.60
CA HIS A 107 -6.84 5.65 11.20
C HIS A 107 -6.37 4.75 10.07
N PHE A 108 -5.69 5.30 9.07
CA PHE A 108 -5.14 4.52 7.96
C PHE A 108 -4.12 3.48 8.43
N VAL A 109 -3.13 3.92 9.22
CA VAL A 109 -2.10 3.03 9.78
C VAL A 109 -2.73 1.99 10.70
N ARG A 110 -3.69 2.38 11.55
CA ARG A 110 -4.43 1.45 12.41
C ARG A 110 -5.14 0.37 11.61
N ASN A 111 -5.78 0.73 10.49
CA ASN A 111 -6.46 -0.23 9.64
C ASN A 111 -5.45 -1.23 9.03
N ILE A 112 -4.32 -0.74 8.50
CA ILE A 112 -3.26 -1.60 7.97
C ILE A 112 -2.76 -2.58 9.03
N ILE A 113 -2.50 -2.09 10.25
CA ILE A 113 -2.07 -2.94 11.38
C ILE A 113 -3.13 -3.99 11.68
N SER A 114 -4.41 -3.61 11.71
CA SER A 114 -5.49 -4.54 12.03
C SER A 114 -5.69 -5.65 10.98
N TRP A 115 -5.35 -5.39 9.71
CA TRP A 115 -5.51 -6.36 8.62
C TRP A 115 -4.27 -7.22 8.38
N ASN A 116 -3.17 -6.92 9.06
CA ASN A 116 -1.90 -7.55 8.78
C ASN A 116 -1.31 -8.23 10.02
N PRO A 117 -1.52 -9.54 10.19
CA PRO A 117 -1.06 -10.28 11.36
C PRO A 117 0.46 -10.52 11.39
N TYR A 118 1.18 -10.14 10.33
CA TYR A 118 2.63 -10.36 10.20
C TYR A 118 3.47 -9.10 10.44
N LEU A 119 2.84 -7.97 10.79
CA LEU A 119 3.57 -6.76 11.16
C LEU A 119 4.20 -6.94 12.54
N GLU A 120 5.51 -6.68 12.61
CA GLU A 120 6.30 -6.65 13.85
C GLU A 120 6.27 -5.27 14.51
#